data_AF-A0A3R6SIB5-F1
#
_entry.id   AF-A0A3R6SIB5-F1
#
_cell.length_a   1.000
_cell.length_b   1.000
_cell.length_c   1.000
_cell.angle_alpha   90.00
_cell.angle_beta   90.00
_cell.angle_gamma   90.00
#
_symmetry.space_group_name_H-M   'P 1'
#
loop_
_entity.id
_entity.type
_entity.pdbx_description
1 polymer ?
#
loop_
_entity_poly.entity_id
_entity_poly.type
_entity_poly.pdbx_seq_one_letter_code
_entity_poly.pdbx_strand_id
1 'polypeptide(L)'
;MGFKEWFDTNWYSNCFTMITVVLSGIVSLIISAVYYHKGNRNNLKMSVIYPIVRLLKDGYTRQNYNSLCEISKEYSTRYMSKNEAKKLMLLLVAYKEVSTYSDIYVKAAILFSYFEYKLKKNQIEVKPVPMEYDGEIVYYDYPPDLHYLSNDLEKALKNFDPDCEPDECKDAIISLYSHYCKEYYSSKEIEYFDDYTLQEVLEKSKIREEWDNKFDAVKDAKEQFLTLKIAKEITTE
;
A
#
# COMPACT_ATOMS: atom_id res chain seq x y z
N MET A 1 -8.39 -72.64 -8.77
CA MET A 1 -6.97 -72.25 -8.77
C MET A 1 -6.80 -71.06 -7.85
N GLY A 2 -6.07 -71.21 -6.75
CA GLY A 2 -5.81 -70.10 -5.81
C GLY A 2 -4.78 -69.09 -6.35
N PHE A 3 -4.63 -67.90 -5.76
CA PHE A 3 -3.63 -66.91 -6.19
C PHE A 3 -2.20 -67.47 -6.19
N LYS A 4 -1.86 -68.22 -5.13
CA LYS A 4 -0.57 -68.90 -5.00
C LYS A 4 -0.37 -69.93 -6.12
N GLU A 5 -1.39 -70.75 -6.37
CA GLU A 5 -1.39 -71.78 -7.41
C GLU A 5 -1.30 -71.17 -8.82
N TRP A 6 -2.05 -70.09 -9.08
CA TRP A 6 -1.99 -69.29 -10.31
C TRP A 6 -0.59 -68.74 -10.53
N PHE A 7 -0.02 -68.08 -9.51
CA PHE A 7 1.28 -67.44 -9.58
C PHE A 7 2.41 -68.45 -9.82
N ASP A 8 2.39 -69.57 -9.09
CA ASP A 8 3.42 -70.63 -9.17
C ASP A 8 3.40 -71.39 -10.51
N THR A 9 2.26 -71.46 -11.20
CA THR A 9 2.12 -72.24 -12.45
C THR A 9 2.87 -71.63 -13.64
N ASN A 10 3.00 -70.30 -13.70
CA ASN A 10 3.73 -69.59 -14.76
C ASN A 10 4.47 -68.38 -14.17
N TRP A 11 5.34 -68.64 -13.20
CA TRP A 11 6.06 -67.65 -12.39
C TRP A 11 6.55 -66.43 -13.19
N TYR A 12 7.29 -66.64 -14.29
CA TYR A 12 7.85 -65.53 -15.06
C TYR A 12 6.78 -64.66 -15.73
N SER A 13 5.77 -65.28 -16.34
CA SER A 13 4.68 -64.57 -17.02
C SER A 13 3.80 -63.83 -16.03
N ASN A 14 3.42 -64.47 -14.92
CA ASN A 14 2.58 -63.86 -13.90
C ASN A 14 3.30 -62.75 -13.11
N CYS A 15 4.61 -62.89 -12.87
CA CYS A 15 5.45 -61.84 -12.30
C CYS A 15 5.52 -60.62 -13.24
N PHE A 16 5.75 -60.84 -14.53
CA PHE A 16 5.72 -59.77 -15.54
C PHE A 16 4.34 -59.08 -15.60
N THR A 17 3.24 -59.85 -15.55
CA THR A 17 1.87 -59.29 -15.50
C THR A 17 1.65 -58.44 -14.25
N MET A 18 2.08 -58.88 -13.07
CA MET A 18 1.96 -58.06 -11.86
C MET A 18 2.79 -56.77 -11.96
N ILE A 19 4.02 -56.84 -12.47
CA ILE A 19 4.87 -55.66 -12.67
C ILE A 19 4.20 -54.68 -13.64
N THR A 20 3.65 -55.15 -14.76
CA THR A 20 2.99 -54.28 -15.75
C THR A 20 1.69 -53.66 -15.22
N VAL A 21 0.92 -54.37 -14.40
CA VAL A 21 -0.27 -53.82 -13.71
C VAL A 21 0.15 -52.74 -12.71
N VAL A 22 1.17 -52.98 -11.90
CA VAL A 22 1.68 -51.97 -10.94
C VAL A 22 2.25 -50.75 -11.67
N LEU A 23 3.07 -50.96 -12.71
CA LEU A 23 3.63 -49.88 -13.52
C LEU A 23 2.54 -49.06 -14.21
N SER A 24 1.51 -49.70 -14.78
CA SER A 24 0.40 -48.97 -15.40
C SER A 24 -0.39 -48.15 -14.38
N GLY A 25 -0.59 -48.67 -13.16
CA GLY A 25 -1.17 -47.91 -12.04
C GLY A 25 -0.32 -46.68 -11.66
N ILE A 26 1.00 -46.85 -11.52
CA ILE A 26 1.92 -45.74 -11.19
C ILE A 26 1.90 -44.68 -12.29
N VAL A 27 1.97 -45.08 -13.57
CA VAL A 27 1.91 -44.16 -14.71
C VAL A 27 0.58 -43.40 -14.71
N SER A 28 -0.54 -44.07 -14.47
CA SER A 28 -1.85 -43.43 -14.36
C SER A 28 -1.88 -42.38 -13.24
N LEU A 29 -1.36 -42.70 -12.05
CA LEU A 29 -1.28 -41.76 -10.93
C LEU A 29 -0.40 -40.55 -11.24
N ILE A 30 0.75 -40.75 -11.90
CA ILE A 30 1.65 -39.65 -12.32
C ILE A 30 0.92 -38.73 -13.30
N ILE A 31 0.25 -39.29 -14.31
CA ILE A 31 -0.52 -38.51 -15.29
C ILE A 31 -1.61 -37.71 -14.57
N SER A 32 -2.41 -38.34 -13.71
CA SER A 32 -3.46 -37.66 -12.94
C SER A 32 -2.90 -36.52 -12.08
N ALA A 33 -1.78 -36.73 -11.40
CA ALA A 33 -1.12 -35.70 -10.59
C ALA A 33 -0.64 -34.52 -11.44
N VAL A 34 -0.06 -34.77 -12.63
CA VAL A 34 0.38 -33.72 -13.55
C VAL A 34 -0.81 -32.90 -14.06
N TYR A 35 -1.90 -33.55 -14.49
CA TYR A 35 -3.10 -32.86 -14.94
C TYR A 35 -3.76 -32.05 -13.82
N TYR A 36 -3.85 -32.61 -12.61
CA TYR A 36 -4.39 -31.91 -11.44
C TYR A 36 -3.56 -30.65 -11.11
N HIS A 37 -2.23 -30.78 -11.09
CA HIS A 37 -1.34 -29.65 -10.86
C HIS A 37 -1.49 -28.57 -11.95
N LYS A 38 -1.51 -28.97 -13.23
CA LYS A 38 -1.69 -28.04 -14.35
C LYS A 38 -3.03 -27.31 -14.29
N GLY A 39 -4.11 -28.03 -14.00
CA GLY A 39 -5.46 -27.45 -13.86
C GLY A 39 -5.53 -26.43 -12.73
N ASN A 40 -4.98 -26.76 -11.56
CA ASN A 40 -4.93 -25.84 -10.41
C ASN A 40 -4.09 -24.59 -10.69
N ARG A 41 -2.94 -24.75 -11.36
CA ARG A 41 -2.11 -23.61 -11.78
C ARG A 41 -2.81 -22.72 -12.79
N ASN A 42 -3.59 -23.29 -13.71
CA ASN A 42 -4.40 -22.51 -14.64
C ASN A 42 -5.53 -21.77 -13.91
N ASN A 43 -6.21 -22.42 -12.97
CA ASN A 43 -7.23 -21.77 -12.16
C ASN A 43 -6.63 -20.61 -11.34
N LEU A 44 -5.48 -20.81 -10.70
CA LEU A 44 -4.74 -19.73 -10.03
C LEU A 44 -4.45 -18.56 -10.98
N LYS A 45 -3.99 -18.85 -12.20
CA LYS A 45 -3.72 -17.82 -13.20
C LYS A 45 -4.97 -17.00 -13.52
N MET A 46 -6.12 -17.66 -13.75
CA MET A 46 -7.35 -17.00 -14.18
C MET A 46 -8.13 -16.33 -13.04
N SER A 47 -8.19 -16.95 -11.86
CA SER A 47 -8.97 -16.45 -10.71
C SER A 47 -8.22 -15.44 -9.85
N VAL A 48 -6.88 -15.47 -9.84
CA VAL A 48 -6.07 -14.62 -8.97
C VAL A 48 -5.15 -13.71 -9.78
N ILE A 49 -4.25 -14.29 -10.59
CA ILE A 49 -3.18 -13.49 -11.20
C ILE A 49 -3.74 -12.50 -12.22
N TYR A 50 -4.63 -12.95 -13.10
CA TYR A 50 -5.22 -12.10 -14.15
C TYR A 50 -6.01 -10.91 -13.56
N PRO A 51 -6.93 -11.09 -12.60
CA PRO A 51 -7.62 -9.98 -11.95
C PRO A 51 -6.67 -9.00 -11.25
N ILE A 52 -5.64 -9.50 -10.57
CA ILE A 52 -4.64 -8.62 -9.93
C ILE A 52 -3.89 -7.80 -10.99
N VAL A 53 -3.39 -8.42 -12.05
CA VAL A 53 -2.68 -7.70 -13.13
C VAL A 53 -3.57 -6.60 -13.74
N ARG A 54 -4.86 -6.89 -13.94
CA ARG A 54 -5.82 -5.91 -14.45
C ARG A 54 -6.02 -4.77 -13.45
N LEU A 55 -6.27 -5.08 -12.18
CA LEU A 55 -6.47 -4.10 -11.12
C LEU A 55 -5.26 -3.17 -10.93
N LEU A 56 -4.04 -3.70 -11.12
CA LEU A 56 -2.79 -2.93 -11.01
C LEU A 56 -2.60 -1.93 -12.16
N LYS A 57 -3.44 -1.93 -13.20
CA LYS A 57 -3.47 -0.87 -14.22
C LYS A 57 -4.19 0.39 -13.71
N ASP A 58 -5.05 0.24 -12.71
CA ASP A 58 -5.80 1.33 -12.11
C ASP A 58 -5.00 2.03 -11.00
N GLY A 59 -5.47 3.20 -10.55
CA GLY A 59 -4.86 3.97 -9.48
C GLY A 59 -4.94 3.30 -8.10
N TYR A 60 -4.09 3.74 -7.17
CA TYR A 60 -4.00 3.23 -5.81
C TYR A 60 -5.12 3.80 -4.92
N THR A 61 -6.30 3.19 -4.97
CA THR A 61 -7.45 3.61 -4.14
C THR A 61 -7.76 2.60 -3.05
N ARG A 62 -8.42 3.04 -1.98
CA ARG A 62 -8.91 2.14 -0.92
C ARG A 62 -9.89 1.08 -1.45
N GLN A 63 -10.71 1.44 -2.43
CA GLN A 63 -11.61 0.49 -3.10
C GLN A 63 -10.82 -0.58 -3.85
N ASN A 64 -9.81 -0.18 -4.63
CA ASN A 64 -8.96 -1.12 -5.35
C ASN A 64 -8.14 -1.99 -4.40
N TYR A 65 -7.64 -1.43 -3.29
CA TYR A 65 -6.98 -2.20 -2.25
C TYR A 65 -7.90 -3.28 -1.65
N ASN A 66 -9.16 -2.96 -1.37
CA ASN A 66 -10.13 -3.93 -0.88
C ASN A 66 -10.36 -5.05 -1.92
N SER A 67 -10.52 -4.71 -3.19
CA SER A 67 -10.61 -5.69 -4.28
C SER A 67 -9.38 -6.59 -4.36
N LEU A 68 -8.17 -6.02 -4.21
CA LEU A 68 -6.92 -6.77 -4.16
C LEU A 68 -6.90 -7.77 -2.98
N CYS A 69 -7.41 -7.36 -1.82
CA CYS A 69 -7.54 -8.21 -0.64
C CYS A 69 -8.56 -9.34 -0.81
N GLU A 70 -9.65 -9.11 -1.52
CA GLU A 70 -10.63 -10.17 -1.79
C GLU A 70 -10.06 -11.20 -2.78
N ILE A 71 -9.42 -10.74 -3.86
CA ILE A 71 -8.75 -11.63 -4.81
C ILE A 71 -7.64 -12.45 -4.13
N SER A 72 -6.92 -11.89 -3.15
CA SER A 72 -5.86 -12.60 -2.44
C SER A 72 -6.37 -13.65 -1.44
N LYS A 73 -7.67 -13.67 -1.13
CA LYS A 73 -8.30 -14.70 -0.30
C LYS A 73 -8.86 -15.86 -1.11
N GLU A 74 -8.88 -15.76 -2.44
CA GLU A 74 -9.35 -16.82 -3.33
C GLU A 74 -8.66 -18.15 -3.04
N TYR A 75 -9.44 -19.24 -3.11
CA TYR A 75 -8.94 -20.57 -2.75
C TYR A 75 -7.73 -21.00 -3.56
N SER A 76 -7.66 -20.59 -4.83
CA SER A 76 -6.57 -20.93 -5.74
C SER A 76 -5.21 -20.38 -5.28
N THR A 77 -5.17 -19.37 -4.42
CA THR A 77 -3.91 -18.79 -3.88
C THR A 77 -3.04 -19.81 -3.16
N ARG A 78 -3.62 -20.87 -2.59
CA ARG A 78 -2.87 -21.98 -1.97
C ARG A 78 -1.93 -22.73 -2.92
N TYR A 79 -2.14 -22.58 -4.23
CA TYR A 79 -1.29 -23.18 -5.28
C TYR A 79 -0.18 -22.25 -5.75
N MET A 80 -0.01 -21.10 -5.11
CA MET A 80 1.17 -20.27 -5.29
C MET A 80 2.41 -20.97 -4.73
N SER A 81 3.53 -20.80 -5.42
CA SER A 81 4.83 -21.07 -4.84
C SER A 81 5.12 -20.09 -3.69
N LYS A 82 6.04 -20.46 -2.79
CA LYS A 82 6.46 -19.59 -1.68
C LYS A 82 6.93 -18.22 -2.17
N ASN A 83 7.62 -18.16 -3.31
CA ASN A 83 8.09 -16.90 -3.88
C ASN A 83 6.92 -16.04 -4.40
N GLU A 84 5.98 -16.62 -5.13
CA GLU A 84 4.78 -15.92 -5.62
C GLU A 84 3.94 -15.35 -4.47
N ALA A 85 3.69 -16.17 -3.44
CA ALA A 85 2.96 -15.74 -2.24
C ALA A 85 3.69 -14.59 -1.51
N LYS A 86 5.02 -14.66 -1.39
CA LYS A 86 5.82 -13.58 -0.81
C LYS A 86 5.68 -12.28 -1.59
N LYS A 87 5.76 -12.32 -2.91
CA LYS A 87 5.62 -11.11 -3.76
C LYS A 87 4.20 -10.54 -3.69
N LEU A 88 3.16 -11.38 -3.66
CA LEU A 88 1.79 -10.93 -3.45
C LEU A 88 1.63 -10.24 -2.09
N MET A 89 2.21 -10.79 -1.03
CA MET A 89 2.13 -10.19 0.30
C MET A 89 2.84 -8.82 0.36
N LEU A 90 4.02 -8.70 -0.24
CA LEU A 90 4.72 -7.42 -0.35
C LEU A 90 3.88 -6.38 -1.10
N LEU A 91 3.25 -6.79 -2.21
CA LEU A 91 2.34 -5.94 -2.96
C LEU A 91 1.14 -5.49 -2.11
N LEU A 92 0.49 -6.39 -1.37
CA LEU A 92 -0.64 -6.05 -0.49
C LEU A 92 -0.25 -5.01 0.55
N VAL A 93 0.88 -5.22 1.25
CA VAL A 93 1.35 -4.30 2.29
C VAL A 93 1.66 -2.93 1.70
N ALA A 94 2.44 -2.87 0.62
CA ALA A 94 2.82 -1.60 0.00
C ALA A 94 1.62 -0.86 -0.61
N TYR A 95 0.68 -1.59 -1.24
CA TYR A 95 -0.54 -1.00 -1.80
C TYR A 95 -1.41 -0.41 -0.69
N LYS A 96 -1.54 -1.08 0.46
CA LYS A 96 -2.30 -0.57 1.61
C LYS A 96 -1.84 0.82 2.02
N GLU A 97 -0.53 1.01 2.17
CA GLU A 97 0.08 2.27 2.61
C GLU A 97 -0.28 3.45 1.70
N VAL A 98 -0.28 3.24 0.38
CA VAL A 98 -0.59 4.29 -0.60
C VAL A 98 -2.08 4.44 -0.88
N SER A 99 -2.90 3.44 -0.53
CA SER A 99 -4.35 3.45 -0.82
C SER A 99 -5.15 4.51 -0.06
N THR A 100 -4.55 5.08 1.00
CA THR A 100 -5.11 6.16 1.80
C THR A 100 -4.53 7.52 1.45
N TYR A 101 -3.70 7.62 0.41
CA TYR A 101 -3.11 8.88 -0.02
C TYR A 101 -4.21 9.88 -0.43
N SER A 102 -4.03 11.13 0.01
CA SER A 102 -4.84 12.28 -0.40
C SER A 102 -3.90 13.46 -0.56
N ASP A 103 -3.71 13.93 -1.79
CA ASP A 103 -2.77 15.01 -2.08
C ASP A 103 -3.09 16.27 -1.27
N ILE A 104 -4.37 16.61 -1.15
CA ILE A 104 -4.84 17.77 -0.38
C ILE A 104 -4.53 17.62 1.10
N TYR A 105 -4.79 16.46 1.69
CA TYR A 105 -4.48 16.20 3.10
C TYR A 105 -2.97 16.27 3.35
N VAL A 106 -2.17 15.71 2.44
CA VAL A 106 -0.70 15.73 2.54
C VAL A 106 -0.18 17.16 2.41
N LYS A 107 -0.63 17.93 1.41
CA LYS A 107 -0.30 19.36 1.27
C LYS A 107 -0.71 20.15 2.52
N ALA A 108 -1.88 19.92 3.10
CA ALA A 108 -2.32 20.57 4.34
C ALA A 108 -1.44 20.20 5.54
N ALA A 109 -1.03 18.93 5.69
CA ALA A 109 -0.12 18.50 6.74
C ALA A 109 1.28 19.13 6.61
N ILE A 110 1.77 19.27 5.37
CA ILE A 110 3.02 19.97 5.06
C ILE A 110 2.95 21.44 5.48
N LEU A 111 1.87 22.11 5.11
CA LEU A 111 1.61 23.50 5.46
C LEU A 111 1.51 23.68 6.99
N PHE A 112 0.79 22.81 7.68
CA PHE A 112 0.75 22.82 9.15
C PHE A 112 2.16 22.68 9.76
N SER A 113 2.97 21.76 9.25
CA SER A 113 4.36 21.61 9.71
C SER A 113 5.22 22.85 9.43
N TYR A 114 5.01 23.52 8.30
CA TYR A 114 5.66 24.80 7.99
C TYR A 114 5.24 25.92 8.96
N PHE A 115 3.96 25.97 9.34
CA PHE A 115 3.48 26.90 10.36
C PHE A 115 4.21 26.70 11.70
N GLU A 116 4.33 25.46 12.18
CA GLU A 116 5.09 25.15 13.39
C GLU A 116 6.55 25.60 13.30
N TYR A 117 7.18 25.35 12.15
CA TYR A 117 8.55 25.77 11.90
C TYR A 117 8.69 27.31 11.99
N LYS A 118 7.72 28.06 11.44
CA LYS A 118 7.71 29.52 11.51
C LYS A 118 7.46 30.07 12.91
N LEU A 119 6.61 29.42 13.71
CA LEU A 119 6.44 29.75 15.13
C LEU A 119 7.77 29.56 15.89
N LYS A 120 8.43 28.40 15.72
CA LYS A 120 9.72 28.10 16.36
C LYS A 120 10.83 29.08 15.96
N LYS A 121 10.95 29.40 14.66
CA LYS A 121 11.92 30.39 14.14
C LYS A 121 11.72 31.76 14.81
N ASN A 122 10.49 32.09 15.19
CA ASN A 122 10.12 33.32 15.87
C ASN A 122 10.13 33.25 17.39
N GLN A 123 10.66 32.16 17.98
CA GLN A 123 10.72 31.89 19.42
C GLN A 123 9.35 31.81 20.10
N ILE A 124 8.35 31.29 19.37
CA ILE A 124 7.01 31.03 19.89
C ILE A 124 6.89 29.55 20.19
N GLU A 125 6.50 29.21 21.41
CA GLU A 125 6.28 27.83 21.85
C GLU A 125 5.07 27.23 21.11
N VAL A 126 5.28 26.09 20.44
CA VAL A 126 4.25 25.47 19.57
C VAL A 126 3.21 24.73 20.40
N LYS A 127 3.62 24.19 21.54
CA LYS A 127 2.73 23.48 22.47
C LYS A 127 2.75 24.19 23.83
N PRO A 128 2.02 25.31 24.00
CA PRO A 128 2.07 26.09 25.22
C PRO A 128 1.13 25.59 26.31
N VAL A 129 0.19 24.68 26.00
CA VAL A 129 -0.88 24.28 26.91
C VAL A 129 -0.43 23.13 27.81
N PRO A 130 -0.34 23.30 29.14
CA PRO A 130 -0.02 22.19 30.03
C PRO A 130 -1.19 21.22 30.14
N MET A 131 -0.89 19.92 30.12
CA MET A 131 -1.85 18.84 30.35
C MET A 131 -1.61 18.24 31.73
N GLU A 132 -2.63 18.32 32.58
CA GLU A 132 -2.56 17.89 33.97
C GLU A 132 -3.26 16.54 34.18
N TYR A 133 -2.62 15.66 34.97
CA TYR A 133 -3.20 14.43 35.48
C TYR A 133 -2.96 14.37 36.98
N ASP A 134 -4.03 14.20 37.76
CA ASP A 134 -3.99 14.23 39.24
C ASP A 134 -3.29 15.48 39.83
N GLY A 135 -3.36 16.62 39.13
CA GLY A 135 -2.75 17.89 39.56
C GLY A 135 -1.26 18.03 39.23
N GLU A 136 -0.67 17.08 38.50
CA GLU A 136 0.70 17.17 37.98
C GLU A 136 0.70 17.42 36.47
N ILE A 137 1.56 18.33 36.00
CA ILE A 137 1.76 18.57 34.56
C ILE A 137 2.53 17.39 33.98
N VAL A 138 1.90 16.65 33.07
CA VAL A 138 2.48 15.46 32.44
C VAL A 138 3.20 15.83 31.14
N TYR A 139 2.57 16.64 30.30
CA TYR A 139 3.13 17.10 29.03
C TYR A 139 2.48 18.41 28.59
N TYR A 140 3.01 18.99 27.52
CA TYR A 140 2.43 20.17 26.88
C TYR A 140 1.87 19.84 25.51
N ASP A 141 0.75 20.49 25.16
CA ASP A 141 0.05 20.27 23.91
C ASP A 141 -0.29 21.56 23.16
N TYR A 142 -0.81 21.39 21.96
CA TYR A 142 -1.33 22.48 21.13
C TYR A 142 -2.50 23.21 21.82
N PRO A 143 -2.75 24.48 21.44
CA PRO A 143 -4.00 25.15 21.74
C PRO A 143 -5.22 24.30 21.33
N PRO A 144 -6.30 24.25 22.14
CA PRO A 144 -7.41 23.29 21.96
C PRO A 144 -8.00 23.30 20.54
N ASP A 145 -8.12 24.46 19.92
CA ASP A 145 -8.78 24.66 18.63
C ASP A 145 -7.80 24.74 17.43
N LEU A 146 -6.50 24.55 17.66
CA LEU A 146 -5.54 24.58 16.56
C LEU A 146 -5.77 23.46 15.53
N HIS A 147 -6.37 22.33 15.95
CA HIS A 147 -6.67 21.21 15.07
C HIS A 147 -7.60 21.59 13.89
N TYR A 148 -8.36 22.70 14.00
CA TYR A 148 -9.15 23.23 12.89
C TYR A 148 -8.29 23.81 11.75
N LEU A 149 -7.05 24.25 12.04
CA LEU A 149 -6.14 24.80 11.03
C LEU A 149 -5.92 23.80 9.89
N SER A 150 -5.72 22.52 10.18
CA SER A 150 -5.55 21.50 9.14
C SER A 150 -6.77 21.43 8.21
N ASN A 151 -7.99 21.46 8.75
CA ASN A 151 -9.22 21.43 7.98
C ASN A 151 -9.40 22.71 7.13
N ASP A 152 -9.01 23.86 7.66
CA ASP A 152 -9.12 25.13 6.93
C ASP A 152 -8.04 25.26 5.85
N LEU A 153 -6.84 24.73 6.08
CA LEU A 153 -5.80 24.59 5.04
C LEU A 153 -6.29 23.67 3.91
N GLU A 154 -6.94 22.55 4.22
CA GLU A 154 -7.54 21.71 3.18
C GLU A 154 -8.61 22.44 2.37
N LYS A 155 -9.45 23.26 3.01
CA LYS A 155 -10.45 24.07 2.30
C LYS A 155 -9.79 25.12 1.41
N ALA A 156 -8.74 25.79 1.90
CA ALA A 156 -7.99 26.76 1.12
C ALA A 156 -7.39 26.11 -0.14
N LEU A 157 -6.75 24.95 0.01
CA LEU A 157 -6.18 24.17 -1.10
C LEU A 157 -7.21 23.66 -2.11
N LYS A 158 -8.47 23.45 -1.68
CA LYS A 158 -9.58 23.08 -2.59
C LYS A 158 -10.12 24.27 -3.35
N ASN A 159 -10.09 25.45 -2.74
CA ASN A 159 -10.63 26.68 -3.33
C ASN A 159 -9.61 27.36 -4.25
N PHE A 160 -8.32 27.25 -3.94
CA PHE A 160 -7.21 27.85 -4.67
C PHE A 160 -6.15 26.77 -4.90
N ASP A 161 -6.07 26.28 -6.14
CA ASP A 161 -5.10 25.25 -6.51
C ASP A 161 -3.69 25.87 -6.51
N PRO A 162 -2.75 25.40 -5.66
CA PRO A 162 -1.40 25.97 -5.61
C PRO A 162 -0.63 25.83 -6.93
N ASP A 163 -1.02 24.89 -7.80
CA ASP A 163 -0.38 24.67 -9.10
C ASP A 163 -0.93 25.60 -10.19
N CYS A 164 -2.13 26.18 -10.00
CA CYS A 164 -2.80 27.06 -10.97
C CYS A 164 -2.88 28.53 -10.51
N GLU A 165 -3.13 28.74 -9.22
CA GLU A 165 -3.40 30.03 -8.55
C GLU A 165 -2.47 30.17 -7.32
N PRO A 166 -1.13 30.16 -7.53
CA PRO A 166 -0.17 30.08 -6.43
C PRO A 166 -0.20 31.30 -5.50
N ASP A 167 -0.46 32.49 -6.03
CA ASP A 167 -0.46 33.72 -5.26
C ASP A 167 -1.74 33.83 -4.40
N GLU A 168 -2.92 33.54 -4.96
CA GLU A 168 -4.19 33.51 -4.24
C GLU A 168 -4.18 32.42 -3.15
N CYS A 169 -3.63 31.25 -3.47
CA CYS A 169 -3.47 30.17 -2.51
C CYS A 169 -2.55 30.59 -1.36
N LYS A 170 -1.39 31.19 -1.68
CA LYS A 170 -0.44 31.70 -0.69
C LYS A 170 -1.09 32.75 0.22
N ASP A 171 -1.82 33.72 -0.34
CA ASP A 171 -2.49 34.77 0.44
C ASP A 171 -3.57 34.21 1.37
N ALA A 172 -4.33 33.21 0.91
CA ALA A 172 -5.31 32.50 1.74
C ALA A 172 -4.64 31.77 2.91
N ILE A 173 -3.51 31.09 2.66
CA ILE A 173 -2.75 30.39 3.69
C ILE A 173 -2.14 31.38 4.71
N ILE A 174 -1.55 32.49 4.26
CA ILE A 174 -0.99 33.53 5.13
C ILE A 174 -2.08 34.13 6.02
N SER A 175 -3.28 34.34 5.46
CA SER A 175 -4.44 34.84 6.22
C SER A 175 -4.84 33.88 7.34
N LEU A 176 -4.88 32.56 7.06
CA LEU A 176 -5.13 31.54 8.06
C LEU A 176 -4.04 31.54 9.14
N TYR A 177 -2.76 31.50 8.77
CA TYR A 177 -1.66 31.51 9.74
C TYR A 177 -1.68 32.73 10.64
N SER A 178 -1.94 33.91 10.08
CA SER A 178 -2.00 35.15 10.84
C SER A 178 -3.17 35.13 11.84
N HIS A 179 -4.33 34.62 11.42
CA HIS A 179 -5.49 34.44 12.29
C HIS A 179 -5.19 33.48 13.45
N TYR A 180 -4.73 32.26 13.17
CA TYR A 180 -4.45 31.26 14.19
C TYR A 180 -3.28 31.63 15.10
N CYS A 181 -2.22 32.26 14.56
CA CYS A 181 -1.12 32.77 15.39
C CYS A 181 -1.63 33.83 16.38
N LYS A 182 -2.41 34.81 15.90
CA LYS A 182 -2.94 35.88 16.76
C LYS A 182 -3.87 35.36 17.83
N GLU A 183 -4.76 34.43 17.48
CA GLU A 183 -5.78 33.91 18.39
C GLU A 183 -5.18 33.02 19.48
N TYR A 184 -4.23 32.14 19.11
CA TYR A 184 -3.80 31.05 19.99
C TYR A 184 -2.36 31.15 20.53
N TYR A 185 -1.53 32.02 19.96
CA TYR A 185 -0.10 32.06 20.27
C TYR A 185 0.42 33.44 20.65
N SER A 186 0.38 34.39 19.71
CA SER A 186 0.97 35.70 19.86
C SER A 186 0.44 36.68 18.83
N SER A 187 0.28 37.94 19.25
CA SER A 187 0.02 39.07 18.35
C SER A 187 1.27 39.55 17.57
N LYS A 188 2.41 38.86 17.71
CA LYS A 188 3.64 39.17 16.97
C LYS A 188 3.41 38.95 15.47
N GLU A 189 3.78 39.95 14.68
CA GLU A 189 3.76 39.83 13.22
C GLU A 189 4.85 38.85 12.76
N ILE A 190 4.45 37.86 11.97
CA ILE A 190 5.33 36.85 11.39
C ILE A 190 5.24 36.97 9.88
N GLU A 191 6.38 37.22 9.24
CA GLU A 191 6.49 37.07 7.79
C GLU A 191 6.53 35.59 7.44
N TYR A 192 5.64 35.15 6.55
CA TYR A 192 5.56 33.77 6.06
C TYR A 192 6.04 33.70 4.61
N PHE A 193 6.66 32.57 4.23
CA PHE A 193 7.23 32.34 2.90
C PHE A 193 8.33 33.36 2.50
N ASP A 194 9.05 33.89 3.49
CA ASP A 194 10.28 34.68 3.37
C ASP A 194 11.51 33.81 3.07
N ASP A 195 11.50 32.56 3.55
CA ASP A 195 12.60 31.61 3.43
C ASP A 195 12.40 30.54 2.35
N TYR A 196 11.16 30.22 2.01
CA TYR A 196 10.80 29.27 0.97
C TYR A 196 9.54 29.75 0.24
N THR A 197 9.46 29.49 -1.06
CA THR A 197 8.19 29.70 -1.79
C THR A 197 7.14 28.65 -1.36
N LEU A 198 5.86 28.91 -1.66
CA LEU A 198 4.79 27.93 -1.41
C LEU A 198 5.11 26.58 -2.05
N GLN A 199 5.57 26.58 -3.30
CA GLN A 199 5.92 25.37 -4.03
C GLN A 199 7.10 24.64 -3.38
N GLU A 200 8.14 25.36 -2.97
CA GLU A 200 9.29 24.75 -2.29
C GLU A 200 8.90 24.09 -0.95
N VAL A 201 8.00 24.72 -0.19
CA VAL A 201 7.46 24.13 1.04
C VAL A 201 6.74 22.81 0.75
N LEU A 202 5.88 22.78 -0.29
CA LEU A 202 5.11 21.59 -0.66
C LEU A 202 6.00 20.46 -1.20
N GLU A 203 7.05 20.79 -1.96
CA GLU A 203 7.92 19.79 -2.61
C GLU A 203 9.03 19.26 -1.71
N LYS A 204 9.66 20.11 -0.89
CA LYS A 204 10.89 19.75 -0.14
C LYS A 204 10.63 19.27 1.29
N SER A 205 9.37 19.11 1.67
CA SER A 205 9.02 18.68 3.03
C SER A 205 9.41 17.21 3.29
N LYS A 206 9.77 16.91 4.54
CA LYS A 206 9.99 15.51 4.98
C LYS A 206 8.75 14.65 4.81
N ILE A 207 7.56 15.23 4.97
CA ILE A 207 6.28 14.52 4.78
C ILE A 207 6.13 14.09 3.31
N ARG A 208 6.49 14.95 2.35
CA ARG A 208 6.49 14.59 0.93
C ARG A 208 7.49 13.47 0.64
N GLU A 209 8.71 13.58 1.16
CA GLU A 209 9.74 12.55 1.05
C GLU A 209 9.27 11.18 1.60
N GLU A 210 8.60 11.16 2.76
CA GLU A 210 8.01 9.94 3.33
C GLU A 210 6.95 9.31 2.41
N TRP A 211 6.12 10.13 1.76
CA TRP A 211 5.13 9.63 0.80
C TRP A 211 5.75 9.14 -0.50
N ASP A 212 6.75 9.84 -1.02
CA ASP A 212 7.48 9.44 -2.22
C ASP A 212 8.14 8.07 -2.01
N ASN A 213 8.76 7.85 -0.84
CA ASN A 213 9.30 6.55 -0.45
C ASN A 213 8.23 5.43 -0.43
N LYS A 214 7.01 5.72 0.02
CA LYS A 214 5.89 4.76 -0.01
C LYS A 214 5.45 4.46 -1.45
N PHE A 215 5.41 5.47 -2.31
CA PHE A 215 5.09 5.29 -3.73
C PHE A 215 6.16 4.50 -4.48
N ASP A 216 7.43 4.70 -4.16
CA ASP A 216 8.52 3.90 -4.71
C ASP A 216 8.44 2.44 -4.22
N ALA A 217 8.13 2.21 -2.94
CA ALA A 217 7.97 0.87 -2.40
C ALA A 217 6.83 0.08 -3.08
N VAL A 218 5.66 0.71 -3.33
CA VAL A 218 4.57 0.04 -4.04
C VAL A 218 4.90 -0.18 -5.52
N LYS A 219 5.65 0.73 -6.15
CA LYS A 219 6.11 0.58 -7.54
C LYS A 219 7.07 -0.61 -7.68
N ASP A 220 8.04 -0.73 -6.78
CA ASP A 220 8.95 -1.88 -6.72
C ASP A 220 8.18 -3.19 -6.45
N ALA A 221 7.28 -3.20 -5.46
CA ALA A 221 6.47 -4.38 -5.17
C ALA A 221 5.58 -4.81 -6.36
N LYS A 222 5.00 -3.84 -7.07
CA LYS A 222 4.23 -4.04 -8.31
C LYS A 222 5.11 -4.65 -9.40
N GLU A 223 6.29 -4.09 -9.65
CA GLU A 223 7.21 -4.62 -10.65
C GLU A 223 7.66 -6.05 -10.31
N GLN A 224 8.02 -6.31 -9.06
CA GLN A 224 8.39 -7.65 -8.60
C GLN A 224 7.27 -8.67 -8.74
N PHE A 225 6.01 -8.25 -8.58
CA PHE A 225 4.86 -9.12 -8.81
C PHE A 225 4.63 -9.37 -10.30
N LEU A 226 4.63 -8.32 -11.12
CA LEU A 226 4.40 -8.42 -12.56
C LEU A 226 5.51 -9.18 -13.29
N THR A 227 6.73 -9.20 -12.73
CA THR A 227 7.85 -9.95 -13.29
C THR A 227 7.83 -11.46 -12.96
N LEU A 228 6.90 -11.92 -12.12
CA LEU A 228 6.68 -13.35 -11.88
C LEU A 228 6.31 -14.05 -13.19
N LYS A 229 6.83 -15.27 -13.42
CA LYS A 229 6.56 -16.03 -14.66
C LYS A 229 5.06 -16.16 -14.95
N ILE A 230 4.25 -16.47 -13.94
CA ILE A 230 2.79 -16.62 -14.09
C ILE A 230 2.07 -15.31 -14.45
N ALA A 231 2.63 -14.15 -14.07
CA ALA A 231 2.09 -12.82 -14.37
C ALA A 231 2.60 -12.26 -15.70
N LYS A 232 3.88 -12.48 -16.02
CA LYS A 232 4.51 -12.05 -17.29
C LYS A 232 3.74 -12.51 -18.52
N GLU A 233 3.29 -13.76 -18.50
CA GLU A 233 2.51 -14.35 -19.59
C GLU A 233 1.17 -13.62 -19.85
N ILE A 234 0.66 -12.84 -18.90
CA ILE A 234 -0.59 -12.05 -19.03
C ILE A 234 -0.29 -10.62 -19.45
N THR A 235 0.84 -10.05 -19.02
CA THR A 235 1.21 -8.66 -19.33
C THR A 235 1.66 -8.45 -20.78
N THR A 236 2.02 -9.52 -21.49
CA THR A 236 2.46 -9.50 -22.90
C THR A 236 1.33 -9.73 -23.91
N GLU A 237 0.10 -10.00 -23.42
CA GLU A 237 -1.13 -10.05 -24.22
C GLU A 237 -1.84 -8.69 -24.21
#